data_AF-A0A849UDX9-F1
#
_entry.id   AF-A0A849UDX9-F1
#
_cell.length_a   1.000
_cell.length_b   1.000
_cell.length_c   1.000
_cell.angle_alpha   90.00
_cell.angle_beta   90.00
_cell.angle_gamma   90.00
#
_symmetry.space_group_name_H-M   'P 1'
#
loop_
_entity.id
_entity.type
_entity.pdbx_description
1 polymer ?
#
loop_
_entity_poly.entity_id
_entity_poly.type
_entity_poly.pdbx_seq_one_letter_code
_entity_poly.pdbx_strand_id
1 'polypeptide(L)'
;MPVSPGGTYFDNDELDALFKAVGFVVVQWGQAEQSLDLATGVLYKHLGGMALSKHLPMMLETKLKFIEKCFAKLPTLARFRADGEDLIADFRSLSATRHDLIHGAIASVSATNGGFDFMKLDFNNDDHVVREFRFEGEDFPKLTKNLIDLGARATTFAQQLWGLVQPSSVGSLNHA
;
A
#
# COMPACT_ATOMS: atom_id res chain seq x y z
N MET A 1 35.18 -5.52 -19.87
CA MET A 1 34.23 -5.28 -18.76
C MET A 1 34.89 -4.28 -17.83
N PRO A 2 34.38 -3.05 -17.66
CA PRO A 2 35.03 -2.08 -16.79
C PRO A 2 34.80 -2.50 -15.33
N VAL A 3 35.88 -2.52 -14.54
CA VAL A 3 35.89 -2.92 -13.13
C VAL A 3 35.93 -1.65 -12.29
N SER A 4 34.99 -1.48 -11.37
CA SER A 4 35.09 -0.41 -10.37
C SER A 4 36.16 -0.76 -9.32
N PRO A 5 36.96 0.19 -8.81
CA PRO A 5 37.93 -0.09 -7.75
C PRO A 5 37.18 -0.55 -6.49
N GLY A 6 37.30 -1.83 -6.15
CA GLY A 6 36.53 -2.49 -5.07
C GLY A 6 35.89 -3.83 -5.46
N GLY A 7 35.81 -4.13 -6.77
CA GLY A 7 35.65 -5.50 -7.28
C GLY A 7 34.42 -6.27 -6.81
N THR A 8 33.23 -5.68 -6.82
CA THR A 8 31.99 -6.46 -6.71
C THR A 8 31.58 -6.95 -8.10
N TYR A 9 31.69 -8.26 -8.32
CA TYR A 9 31.04 -8.93 -9.45
C TYR A 9 29.56 -9.09 -9.10
N PHE A 10 28.69 -8.43 -9.84
CA PHE A 10 27.24 -8.64 -9.78
C PHE A 10 26.72 -8.88 -11.19
N ASP A 11 25.68 -9.71 -11.30
CA ASP A 11 24.98 -9.92 -12.55
C ASP A 11 24.05 -8.73 -12.79
N ASN A 12 24.23 -8.03 -13.91
CA ASN A 12 23.38 -6.90 -14.27
C ASN A 12 21.92 -7.33 -14.44
N ASP A 13 21.66 -8.56 -14.90
CA ASP A 13 20.30 -9.03 -15.13
C ASP A 13 19.57 -9.31 -13.80
N GLU A 14 20.27 -9.88 -12.81
CA GLU A 14 19.74 -10.09 -11.46
C GLU A 14 19.46 -8.76 -10.75
N LEU A 15 20.40 -7.82 -10.84
CA LEU A 15 20.25 -6.50 -10.22
C LEU A 15 19.13 -5.69 -10.87
N ASP A 16 19.01 -5.75 -12.20
CA ASP A 16 17.89 -5.17 -12.95
C ASP A 16 16.56 -5.78 -12.53
N ALA A 17 16.50 -7.10 -12.34
CA ALA A 17 15.29 -7.79 -11.90
C ALA A 17 14.87 -7.31 -10.50
N LEU A 18 15.81 -7.21 -9.57
CA LEU A 18 15.57 -6.67 -8.24
C LEU A 18 15.02 -5.23 -8.30
N PHE A 19 15.68 -4.35 -9.03
CA PHE A 19 15.27 -2.94 -9.12
C PHE A 19 13.91 -2.78 -9.79
N LYS A 20 13.62 -3.54 -10.84
CA LYS A 20 12.29 -3.56 -11.47
C LYS A 20 11.23 -4.02 -10.48
N ALA A 21 11.54 -5.01 -9.65
CA ALA A 21 10.58 -5.54 -8.71
C ALA A 21 10.33 -4.61 -7.51
N VAL A 22 11.38 -3.98 -6.96
CA VAL A 22 11.23 -2.91 -5.94
C VAL A 22 10.48 -1.71 -6.52
N GLY A 23 10.82 -1.29 -7.74
CA GLY A 23 10.12 -0.21 -8.44
C GLY A 23 8.64 -0.52 -8.66
N PHE A 24 8.31 -1.76 -9.02
CA PHE A 24 6.94 -2.23 -9.12
C PHE A 24 6.19 -2.11 -7.79
N VAL A 25 6.80 -2.55 -6.68
CA VAL A 25 6.21 -2.43 -5.33
C VAL A 25 5.92 -0.96 -4.99
N VAL A 26 6.86 -0.06 -5.25
CA VAL A 26 6.71 1.38 -5.00
C VAL A 26 5.54 1.96 -5.78
N VAL A 27 5.46 1.68 -7.09
CA VAL A 27 4.41 2.20 -7.97
C VAL A 27 3.02 1.69 -7.54
N GLN A 28 2.89 0.38 -7.34
CA GLN A 28 1.59 -0.21 -6.97
C GLN A 28 1.15 0.22 -5.57
N TRP A 29 2.07 0.30 -4.61
CA TRP A 29 1.76 0.81 -3.28
C TRP A 29 1.29 2.27 -3.34
N GLY A 30 1.98 3.12 -4.11
CA GLY A 30 1.60 4.52 -4.28
C GLY A 30 0.18 4.68 -4.85
N GLN A 31 -0.19 3.87 -5.84
CA GLN A 31 -1.54 3.88 -6.41
C GLN A 31 -2.61 3.43 -5.39
N ALA A 32 -2.32 2.37 -4.62
CA ALA A 32 -3.23 1.89 -3.58
C ALA A 32 -3.42 2.95 -2.49
N GLU A 33 -2.33 3.54 -2.01
CA GLU A 33 -2.36 4.55 -0.95
C GLU A 33 -3.06 5.85 -1.40
N GLN A 34 -2.88 6.27 -2.64
CA GLN A 34 -3.61 7.41 -3.21
C GLN A 34 -5.12 7.15 -3.28
N SER A 35 -5.52 5.92 -3.61
CA SER A 35 -6.94 5.52 -3.59
C SER A 35 -7.51 5.53 -2.16
N LEU A 36 -6.72 5.09 -1.18
CA LEU A 36 -7.07 5.15 0.23
C LEU A 36 -7.19 6.60 0.73
N ASP A 37 -6.33 7.50 0.27
CA ASP A 37 -6.41 8.94 0.57
C ASP A 37 -7.71 9.54 0.05
N LEU A 38 -8.11 9.18 -1.18
CA LEU A 38 -9.39 9.59 -1.74
C LEU A 38 -10.54 9.07 -0.87
N ALA A 39 -10.59 7.77 -0.57
CA ALA A 39 -11.63 7.19 0.29
C ALA A 39 -11.72 7.88 1.66
N THR A 40 -10.57 8.09 2.31
CA THR A 40 -10.47 8.80 3.60
C THR A 40 -11.00 10.22 3.49
N GLY A 41 -10.63 10.95 2.42
CA GLY A 41 -11.10 12.30 2.16
C GLY A 41 -12.61 12.37 1.96
N VAL A 42 -13.19 11.41 1.24
CA VAL A 42 -14.65 11.31 1.04
C VAL A 42 -15.38 11.05 2.35
N LEU A 43 -14.91 10.06 3.12
CA LEU A 43 -15.47 9.74 4.42
C LEU A 43 -15.44 10.95 5.36
N TYR A 44 -14.30 11.63 5.41
CA TYR A 44 -14.09 12.79 6.27
C TYR A 44 -14.98 13.98 5.87
N LYS A 45 -14.97 14.38 4.59
CA LYS A 45 -15.60 15.63 4.13
C LYS A 45 -17.09 15.49 3.82
N HIS A 46 -17.54 14.32 3.39
CA HIS A 46 -18.88 14.17 2.77
C HIS A 46 -19.78 13.16 3.48
N LEU A 47 -19.23 12.16 4.17
CA LEU A 47 -20.02 11.07 4.75
C LEU A 47 -20.08 11.10 6.28
N GLY A 48 -19.86 12.27 6.89
CA GLY A 48 -20.00 12.49 8.34
C GLY A 48 -18.77 12.13 9.18
N GLY A 49 -17.65 11.76 8.55
CA GLY A 49 -16.41 11.40 9.24
C GLY A 49 -15.74 12.54 10.01
N MET A 50 -16.02 13.81 9.68
CA MET A 50 -15.48 14.97 10.41
C MET A 50 -15.86 14.98 11.90
N ALA A 51 -17.01 14.41 12.28
CA ALA A 51 -17.39 14.29 13.69
C ALA A 51 -16.57 13.22 14.44
N LEU A 52 -15.86 12.35 13.72
CA LEU A 52 -15.12 11.22 14.28
C LEU A 52 -13.61 11.47 14.39
N SER A 53 -13.08 12.52 13.73
CA SER A 53 -11.67 12.91 13.81
C SER A 53 -11.52 14.42 13.72
N LYS A 54 -10.65 15.00 14.56
CA LYS A 54 -10.37 16.45 14.57
C LYS A 54 -9.67 16.94 13.29
N HIS A 55 -8.88 16.07 12.69
CA HIS A 55 -8.09 16.36 11.49
C HIS A 55 -8.26 15.23 10.48
N LEU A 56 -8.06 15.54 9.19
CA LEU A 56 -7.98 14.52 8.15
C LEU A 56 -6.77 13.61 8.43
N PRO A 57 -6.96 12.29 8.58
CA PRO A 57 -5.84 11.37 8.79
C PRO A 57 -4.89 11.37 7.59
N MET A 58 -3.58 11.41 7.86
CA MET A 58 -2.53 11.46 6.82
C MET A 58 -1.68 10.18 6.78
N MET A 59 -1.36 9.63 7.96
CA MET A 59 -0.52 8.42 8.06
C MET A 59 -1.35 7.18 7.80
N LEU A 60 -0.77 6.14 7.18
CA LEU A 60 -1.48 4.89 6.87
C LEU A 60 -2.27 4.36 8.06
N GLU A 61 -1.62 4.15 9.20
CA GLU A 61 -2.27 3.55 10.38
C GLU A 61 -3.41 4.43 10.93
N THR A 62 -3.28 5.76 10.84
CA THR A 62 -4.36 6.66 11.28
C THR A 62 -5.50 6.70 10.27
N LYS A 63 -5.23 6.57 8.96
CA LYS A 63 -6.25 6.39 7.90
C LYS A 63 -7.05 5.10 8.13
N LEU A 64 -6.38 3.97 8.33
CA LEU A 64 -7.04 2.68 8.53
C LEU A 64 -7.95 2.68 9.77
N LYS A 65 -7.45 3.14 10.93
CA LYS A 65 -8.25 3.26 12.16
C LYS A 65 -9.45 4.19 12.00
N PHE A 66 -9.29 5.27 11.24
CA PHE A 66 -10.38 6.19 10.96
C PHE A 66 -11.47 5.54 10.11
N ILE A 67 -11.10 4.80 9.06
CA ILE A 67 -12.04 4.07 8.21
C ILE A 67 -12.80 3.00 9.02
N GLU A 68 -12.11 2.23 9.87
CA GLU A 68 -12.75 1.28 10.79
C GLU A 68 -13.77 1.99 11.70
N LYS A 69 -13.40 3.13 12.28
CA LYS A 69 -14.29 3.93 13.13
C LYS A 69 -15.51 4.44 12.35
N CYS A 70 -15.32 4.85 11.09
CA CYS A 70 -16.41 5.22 10.20
C CYS A 70 -17.39 4.07 10.01
N PHE A 71 -16.93 2.85 9.70
CA PHE A 71 -17.81 1.68 9.56
C PHE A 71 -18.54 1.32 10.85
N ALA A 72 -17.90 1.49 12.00
CA ALA A 72 -18.51 1.21 13.29
C ALA A 72 -19.60 2.23 13.68
N LYS A 73 -19.50 3.48 13.20
CA LYS A 73 -20.33 4.60 13.68
C LYS A 73 -21.30 5.19 12.67
N LEU A 74 -21.10 4.98 11.37
CA LEU A 74 -21.89 5.60 10.30
C LEU A 74 -22.79 4.56 9.63
N PRO A 75 -24.11 4.54 9.92
CA PRO A 75 -25.02 3.54 9.37
C PRO A 75 -25.10 3.55 7.83
N THR A 76 -24.87 4.71 7.21
CA THR A 76 -24.84 4.88 5.74
C THR A 76 -23.76 4.04 5.06
N LEU A 77 -22.75 3.59 5.82
CA LEU A 77 -21.63 2.79 5.33
C LEU A 77 -21.83 1.28 5.55
N ALA A 78 -22.94 0.83 6.15
CA ALA A 78 -23.13 -0.56 6.52
C ALA A 78 -22.91 -1.55 5.35
N ARG A 79 -23.35 -1.18 4.14
CA ARG A 79 -23.19 -2.00 2.94
C ARG A 79 -21.74 -2.19 2.46
N PHE A 80 -20.81 -1.35 2.91
CA PHE A 80 -19.40 -1.38 2.51
C PHE A 80 -18.50 -1.97 3.59
N ARG A 81 -19.06 -2.37 4.75
CA ARG A 81 -18.26 -2.77 5.91
C ARG A 81 -17.37 -3.97 5.61
N ALA A 82 -17.92 -5.04 5.04
CA ALA A 82 -17.15 -6.26 4.76
C ALA A 82 -15.98 -5.96 3.81
N ASP A 83 -16.28 -5.41 2.63
CA ASP A 83 -15.26 -5.04 1.64
C ASP A 83 -14.19 -4.09 2.21
N GLY A 84 -14.61 -3.14 3.05
CA GLY A 84 -13.71 -2.19 3.69
C GLY A 84 -12.84 -2.79 4.78
N GLU A 85 -13.38 -3.71 5.60
CA GLU A 85 -12.62 -4.46 6.61
C GLU A 85 -11.58 -5.36 5.96
N ASP A 86 -11.94 -6.06 4.88
CA ASP A 86 -11.00 -6.85 4.09
C ASP A 86 -9.89 -5.97 3.50
N LEU A 87 -10.26 -4.82 2.91
CA LEU A 87 -9.28 -3.87 2.36
C LEU A 87 -8.31 -3.37 3.44
N ILE A 88 -8.81 -3.06 4.64
CA ILE A 88 -7.97 -2.64 5.78
C ILE A 88 -6.99 -3.75 6.19
N ALA A 89 -7.47 -4.99 6.27
CA ALA A 89 -6.64 -6.15 6.60
C ALA A 89 -5.50 -6.32 5.57
N ASP A 90 -5.80 -6.14 4.29
CA ASP A 90 -4.79 -6.25 3.23
C ASP A 90 -3.74 -5.14 3.28
N PHE A 91 -4.14 -3.87 3.51
CA PHE A 91 -3.19 -2.79 3.75
C PHE A 91 -2.26 -3.10 4.92
N ARG A 92 -2.79 -3.61 6.04
CA ARG A 92 -1.96 -3.99 7.19
C ARG A 92 -0.99 -5.10 6.84
N SER A 93 -1.46 -6.18 6.21
CA SER A 93 -0.63 -7.34 5.89
C SER A 93 0.51 -7.00 4.93
N LEU A 94 0.26 -6.13 3.94
CA LEU A 94 1.24 -5.75 2.94
C LEU A 94 2.14 -4.59 3.40
N SER A 95 1.72 -3.79 4.40
CA SER A 95 2.50 -2.65 4.88
C SER A 95 3.90 -3.03 5.38
N ALA A 96 4.02 -4.16 6.09
CA ALA A 96 5.30 -4.65 6.60
C ALA A 96 6.25 -5.04 5.46
N THR A 97 5.75 -5.82 4.51
CA THR A 97 6.53 -6.24 3.32
C THR A 97 6.99 -5.03 2.50
N ARG A 98 6.10 -4.06 2.26
CA ARG A 98 6.44 -2.79 1.59
C ARG A 98 7.49 -2.02 2.36
N HIS A 99 7.34 -1.90 3.68
CA HIS A 99 8.24 -1.13 4.50
C HIS A 99 9.64 -1.74 4.50
N ASP A 100 9.74 -3.06 4.59
CA ASP A 100 10.99 -3.78 4.52
C ASP A 100 11.67 -3.65 3.16
N LEU A 101 10.94 -3.88 2.06
CA LEU A 101 11.51 -3.77 0.71
C LEU A 101 11.94 -2.34 0.31
N ILE A 102 11.25 -1.31 0.79
CA ILE A 102 11.54 0.10 0.43
C ILE A 102 12.62 0.71 1.34
N HIS A 103 12.65 0.33 2.62
CA HIS A 103 13.57 0.93 3.60
C HIS A 103 14.74 0.02 3.98
N GLY A 104 14.74 -1.25 3.57
CA GLY A 104 15.89 -2.14 3.69
C GLY A 104 17.01 -1.71 2.75
N ALA A 105 18.24 -1.76 3.26
CA ALA A 105 19.44 -1.69 2.43
C ALA A 105 19.75 -3.08 1.88
N ILE A 106 20.12 -3.15 0.60
CA ILE A 106 20.59 -4.40 -0.01
C ILE A 106 21.92 -4.77 0.66
N ALA A 107 21.96 -5.91 1.35
CA ALA A 107 23.15 -6.38 2.06
C ALA A 107 24.15 -7.04 1.10
N SER A 108 23.66 -7.64 0.01
CA SER A 108 24.46 -8.21 -1.08
C SER A 108 23.80 -7.92 -2.43
N VAL A 109 24.58 -7.43 -3.39
CA VAL A 109 24.13 -7.12 -4.76
C VAL A 109 24.03 -8.34 -5.67
N SER A 110 24.52 -9.50 -5.22
CA SER A 110 24.40 -10.78 -5.93
C SER A 110 23.31 -11.61 -5.28
N ALA A 111 22.44 -12.21 -6.08
CA ALA A 111 21.46 -13.15 -5.56
C ALA A 111 22.19 -14.39 -5.05
N THR A 112 21.88 -14.81 -3.83
CA THR A 112 22.30 -16.12 -3.32
C THR A 112 21.10 -17.03 -3.47
N ASN A 113 21.18 -18.22 -4.07
CA ASN A 113 20.05 -19.17 -4.18
C ASN A 113 18.71 -18.57 -4.68
N GLY A 114 18.74 -17.60 -5.60
CA GLY A 114 17.53 -17.02 -6.19
C GLY A 114 16.81 -15.97 -5.34
N GLY A 115 17.47 -15.41 -4.33
CA GLY A 115 16.92 -14.34 -3.49
C GLY A 115 17.96 -13.35 -3.01
N PHE A 116 17.49 -12.19 -2.56
CA PHE A 116 18.31 -11.07 -2.14
C PHE A 116 18.23 -10.87 -0.63
N ASP A 117 19.40 -10.66 -0.03
CA ASP A 117 19.52 -10.37 1.39
C ASP A 117 19.48 -8.86 1.62
N PHE A 118 18.68 -8.47 2.59
CA PHE A 118 18.50 -7.09 3.01
C PHE A 118 18.86 -6.95 4.48
N MET A 119 19.35 -5.76 4.83
CA MET A 119 19.54 -5.33 6.20
C MET A 119 18.73 -4.07 6.46
N LYS A 120 18.20 -3.95 7.67
CA LYS A 120 17.45 -2.78 8.11
C LYS A 120 17.83 -2.43 9.53
N LEU A 121 17.87 -1.14 9.82
CA LEU A 121 18.02 -0.63 11.18
C LEU A 121 16.63 -0.38 11.74
N ASP A 122 16.21 -1.22 12.68
CA ASP A 122 15.04 -0.99 13.51
C ASP A 122 15.43 -0.19 14.75
N PHE A 123 14.47 0.53 15.35
CA PHE A 123 14.69 1.29 16.58
C PHE A 123 13.99 0.60 17.74
N ASN A 124 14.74 0.25 18.79
CA ASN A 124 14.21 -0.41 19.98
C ASN A 124 14.87 0.17 21.24
N ASN A 125 14.07 0.72 22.15
CA ASN A 125 14.52 1.25 23.44
C ASN A 125 15.78 2.13 23.36
N ASP A 126 15.73 3.18 22.53
CA ASP A 126 16.83 4.13 22.32
C ASP A 126 18.09 3.57 21.63
N ASP A 127 18.02 2.38 21.05
CA ASP A 127 19.11 1.76 20.29
C ASP A 127 18.70 1.37 18.86
N HIS A 128 19.70 1.30 17.98
CA HIS A 128 19.55 0.80 16.62
C HIS A 128 19.89 -0.69 16.57
N VAL A 129 18.89 -1.50 16.24
CA VAL A 129 19.04 -2.95 16.09
C VAL A 129 19.05 -3.30 14.62
N VAL A 130 20.10 -4.02 14.19
CA VAL A 130 20.15 -4.57 12.83
C VAL A 130 19.21 -5.76 12.75
N ARG A 131 18.29 -5.72 11.79
CA ARG A 131 17.49 -6.87 11.36
C ARG A 131 17.85 -7.21 9.93
N GLU A 132 18.14 -8.48 9.70
CA GLU A 132 18.31 -9.03 8.37
C GLU A 132 17.02 -9.72 7.94
N PHE A 133 16.68 -9.59 6.66
CA PHE A 133 15.61 -10.34 6.06
C PHE A 133 15.98 -10.67 4.62
N ARG A 134 15.34 -11.71 4.10
CA ARG A 134 15.62 -12.24 2.77
C ARG A 134 14.35 -12.20 1.96
N PHE A 135 14.47 -11.77 0.71
CA PHE A 135 13.36 -11.76 -0.23
C PHE A 135 13.63 -12.74 -1.36
N GLU A 136 12.82 -13.79 -1.43
CA GLU A 136 12.99 -14.85 -2.43
C GLU A 136 12.35 -14.46 -3.75
N GLY A 137 12.99 -14.84 -4.86
CA GLY A 137 12.47 -14.60 -6.20
C GLY A 137 11.07 -15.19 -6.42
N GLU A 138 10.78 -16.31 -5.76
CA GLU A 138 9.48 -17.00 -5.82
C GLU A 138 8.33 -16.26 -5.11
N ASP A 139 8.64 -15.33 -4.20
CA ASP A 139 7.63 -14.52 -3.52
C ASP A 139 7.12 -13.38 -4.41
N PHE A 140 7.89 -12.96 -5.42
CA PHE A 140 7.53 -11.83 -6.29
C PHE A 140 6.19 -12.02 -7.01
N PRO A 141 5.89 -13.14 -7.69
CA PRO A 141 4.61 -13.29 -8.38
C PRO A 141 3.40 -13.13 -7.45
N LYS A 142 3.49 -13.67 -6.23
CA LYS A 142 2.43 -13.56 -5.23
C LYS A 142 2.29 -12.12 -4.73
N LEU A 143 3.41 -11.47 -4.39
CA LEU A 143 3.41 -10.07 -3.97
C LEU A 143 2.87 -9.15 -5.06
N THR A 144 3.27 -9.38 -6.32
CA THR A 144 2.79 -8.65 -7.50
C THR A 144 1.27 -8.74 -7.61
N LYS A 145 0.71 -9.95 -7.55
CA LYS A 145 -0.73 -10.15 -7.60
C LYS A 145 -1.43 -9.42 -6.45
N ASN A 146 -0.95 -9.60 -5.22
CA ASN A 146 -1.55 -8.98 -4.03
C ASN A 146 -1.55 -7.45 -4.11
N LEU A 147 -0.50 -6.83 -4.64
CA LEU A 147 -0.42 -5.38 -4.81
C LEU A 147 -1.32 -4.85 -5.92
N ILE A 148 -1.44 -5.57 -7.05
CA ILE A 148 -2.41 -5.24 -8.11
C ILE A 148 -3.83 -5.32 -7.55
N ASP A 149 -4.16 -6.40 -6.85
CA ASP A 149 -5.50 -6.62 -6.29
C ASP A 149 -5.84 -5.60 -5.20
N LEU A 150 -4.88 -5.25 -4.34
CA LEU A 150 -5.01 -4.18 -3.34
C LEU A 150 -5.33 -2.86 -4.03
N GLY A 151 -4.53 -2.50 -5.04
CA GLY A 151 -4.68 -1.27 -5.79
C GLY A 151 -6.03 -1.15 -6.49
N ALA A 152 -6.46 -2.21 -7.17
CA ALA A 152 -7.74 -2.27 -7.84
C ALA A 152 -8.92 -2.13 -6.86
N ARG A 153 -8.92 -2.91 -5.77
CA ARG A 153 -9.97 -2.84 -4.75
C ARG A 153 -10.01 -1.50 -4.03
N ALA A 154 -8.86 -0.90 -3.72
CA ALA A 154 -8.81 0.42 -3.11
C ALA A 154 -9.45 1.48 -4.03
N THR A 155 -9.15 1.43 -5.34
CA THR A 155 -9.79 2.32 -6.32
C THR A 155 -11.30 2.09 -6.41
N THR A 156 -11.75 0.84 -6.54
CA THR A 156 -13.19 0.52 -6.59
C THR A 156 -13.91 0.99 -5.34
N PHE A 157 -13.33 0.75 -4.16
CA PHE A 157 -13.90 1.19 -2.89
C PHE A 157 -14.03 2.73 -2.83
N ALA A 158 -12.97 3.46 -3.21
CA ALA A 158 -13.02 4.92 -3.24
C ALA A 158 -14.09 5.46 -4.22
N GLN A 159 -14.22 4.84 -5.40
CA GLN A 159 -15.25 5.19 -6.39
C GLN A 159 -16.66 4.92 -5.88
N GLN A 160 -16.89 3.79 -5.22
CA GLN A 160 -18.18 3.46 -4.62
C GLN A 160 -18.59 4.48 -3.55
N LEU A 161 -17.66 4.88 -2.68
CA LEU A 161 -17.89 5.93 -1.70
C LEU A 161 -18.19 7.28 -2.37
N TRP A 162 -17.45 7.64 -3.42
CA TRP A 162 -17.70 8.88 -4.17
C TRP A 162 -19.08 8.88 -4.83
N GLY A 163 -19.55 7.72 -5.31
CA GLY A 163 -20.88 7.55 -5.88
C GLY A 163 -22.02 7.85 -4.90
N LEU A 164 -21.78 7.82 -3.59
CA LEU A 164 -22.76 8.25 -2.58
C LEU A 164 -22.91 9.77 -2.48
N VAL A 165 -21.87 10.50 -2.89
CA VAL A 165 -21.78 11.96 -2.75
C VAL A 165 -22.31 12.65 -4.00
N GLN A 166 -22.17 12.01 -5.17
CA GLN A 166 -22.71 12.53 -6.42
C GLN A 166 -24.24 12.42 -6.40
N PRO A 167 -25.00 13.51 -6.63
CA PRO A 167 -26.44 13.39 -6.87
C PRO A 167 -26.64 12.51 -8.10
N SER A 168 -27.49 11.50 -7.99
CA SER A 168 -27.86 10.64 -9.11
C SER A 168 -28.42 11.49 -10.24
N SER A 169 -27.58 11.81 -11.24
CA SER A 169 -27.98 12.41 -12.50
C SER A 169 -28.62 11.35 -13.39
N VAL A 170 -29.73 10.78 -12.92
CA VAL A 170 -30.66 10.03 -13.77
C VAL A 170 -32.05 10.57 -13.46
N GLY A 171 -32.34 11.72 -14.08
CA GLY A 171 -33.63 12.39 -14.03
C GLY A 171 -33.79 13.26 -15.27
N SER A 172 -34.67 12.82 -16.17
CA SER A 172 -35.23 13.54 -17.33
C SER A 172 -34.26 14.06 -18.41
N LEU A 173 -34.05 13.25 -19.44
CA LEU A 173 -34.22 13.72 -20.82
C LEU A 173 -35.37 12.94 -21.46
N ASN A 174 -36.57 13.18 -20.93
CA ASN A 174 -37.75 13.24 -21.78
C ASN A 174 -37.93 14.73 -22.07
N HIS A 175 -37.77 15.14 -23.32
CA HIS A 175 -38.70 16.03 -24.03
C HIS A 175 -38.17 16.34 -25.43
N ALA A 176 -39.06 16.05 -26.39
CA ALA A 176 -39.17 16.53 -27.78
C ALA A 176 -38.12 16.04 -28.79
#